data_AF-A0A3S1EJV3-F1
#
_entry.id   AF-A0A3S1EJV3-F1
#
_cell.length_a   1.000
_cell.length_b   1.000
_cell.length_c   1.000
_cell.angle_alpha   90.00
_cell.angle_beta   90.00
_cell.angle_gamma   90.00
#
_symmetry.space_group_name_H-M   'P 1'
#
loop_
_entity.id
_entity.type
_entity.pdbx_description
1 polymer ?
#
loop_
_entity_poly.entity_id
_entity_poly.type
_entity_poly.pdbx_seq_one_letter_code
_entity_poly.pdbx_strand_id
1 'polypeptide(L)'
;MEIGGVNRNDRFTRGSRLVGVLSKAGLAFAILAVMLYGSFVSPAFFTSGNLLNVLTSMSIVGIVVVGMTFVLVVGGLADLSVPATIACGAILSLGLQPVIGPLPAFVLAVGLAGLIGLLNGVLVGYVGINPIIATLGIGTIG
;
A
#
# COMPACT_ATOMS: atom_id res chain seq x y z
N MET A 1 44.18 24.01 29.55
CA MET A 1 44.13 22.67 28.94
C MET A 1 42.86 22.00 29.44
N GLU A 2 41.81 21.95 28.62
CA GLU A 2 40.84 20.84 28.59
C GLU A 2 39.98 20.99 27.32
N ILE A 3 40.45 20.26 26.30
CA ILE A 3 39.71 19.52 25.26
C ILE A 3 38.30 20.00 24.87
N GLY A 4 38.23 20.49 23.63
CA GLY A 4 37.00 20.78 22.92
C GLY A 4 36.05 19.59 22.85
N GLY A 5 34.80 19.85 23.23
CA GLY A 5 33.68 18.94 23.04
C GLY A 5 33.45 18.68 21.56
N VAL A 6 34.00 17.59 21.05
CA VAL A 6 33.61 17.01 19.77
C VAL A 6 32.14 16.62 19.90
N ASN A 7 31.28 17.42 19.29
CA ASN A 7 29.84 17.20 19.21
C ASN A 7 29.57 15.90 18.44
N ARG A 8 29.18 14.84 19.17
CA ARG A 8 28.97 13.49 18.62
C ARG A 8 27.70 13.37 17.76
N ASN A 9 26.88 14.42 17.64
CA ASN A 9 25.60 14.38 16.92
C ASN A 9 25.70 14.56 15.39
N ASP A 10 26.86 14.93 14.85
CA ASP A 10 26.97 15.28 13.42
C ASP A 10 27.14 14.05 12.51
N ARG A 11 27.38 12.85 13.09
CA ARG A 11 27.59 11.61 12.32
C ARG A 11 26.28 10.89 11.95
N PHE A 12 25.18 11.12 12.68
CA PHE A 12 23.89 10.46 12.43
C PHE A 12 23.02 11.17 11.38
N THR A 13 23.22 12.47 11.15
CA THR A 13 22.42 13.27 10.21
C THR A 13 22.93 13.26 8.78
N ARG A 14 24.21 12.89 8.55
CA ARG A 14 24.82 12.84 7.21
C ARG A 14 24.44 11.57 6.43
N GLY A 15 24.36 10.42 7.11
CA GLY A 15 23.94 9.15 6.52
C GLY A 15 22.48 9.15 6.05
N SER A 16 21.58 9.79 6.82
CA SER A 16 20.15 9.85 6.49
C SER A 16 19.83 10.72 5.27
N ARG A 17 20.64 11.73 4.95
CA ARG A 17 20.49 12.55 3.74
C ARG A 17 20.92 11.80 2.48
N LEU A 18 22.03 11.07 2.54
CA LEU A 18 22.50 10.21 1.44
C LEU A 18 21.52 9.07 1.16
N VAL A 19 21.01 8.41 2.23
CA VAL A 19 19.96 7.40 2.10
C VAL A 19 18.68 8.01 1.52
N GLY A 20 18.23 9.18 2.00
CA GLY A 20 17.04 9.84 1.47
C GLY A 20 17.14 10.25 -0.01
N VAL A 21 18.31 10.69 -0.47
CA VAL A 21 18.56 11.02 -1.88
C VAL A 21 18.68 9.74 -2.72
N LEU A 22 19.36 8.71 -2.22
CA LEU A 22 19.51 7.43 -2.91
C LEU A 22 18.18 6.67 -3.01
N SER A 23 17.31 6.77 -2.00
CA SER A 23 15.94 6.23 -2.04
C SER A 23 15.06 6.96 -3.05
N LYS A 24 15.16 8.30 -3.13
CA LYS A 24 14.44 9.09 -4.15
C LYS A 24 14.93 8.79 -5.57
N ALA A 25 16.25 8.70 -5.75
CA ALA A 25 16.87 8.33 -7.01
C ALA A 25 16.53 6.88 -7.40
N GLY A 26 16.53 5.96 -6.44
CA GLY A 26 16.14 4.57 -6.63
C GLY A 26 14.66 4.41 -7.00
N LEU A 27 13.76 5.17 -6.38
CA LEU A 27 12.35 5.19 -6.75
C LEU A 27 12.15 5.74 -8.17
N ALA A 28 12.78 6.86 -8.50
CA ALA A 28 12.72 7.44 -9.84
C ALA A 28 13.26 6.46 -10.91
N PHE A 29 14.37 5.79 -10.60
CA PHE A 29 14.96 4.76 -11.45
C PHE A 29 14.03 3.55 -11.61
N ALA A 30 13.41 3.07 -10.53
CA ALA A 30 12.46 1.96 -10.57
C ALA A 30 11.24 2.28 -11.43
N ILE A 31 10.68 3.49 -11.29
CA ILE A 31 9.56 3.94 -12.14
C ILE A 31 9.97 3.97 -13.60
N LEU A 32 11.14 4.53 -13.92
CA LEU A 32 11.69 4.56 -15.28
C LEU A 32 11.89 3.16 -15.86
N ALA A 33 12.45 2.24 -15.07
CA ALA A 33 12.67 0.86 -15.46
C ALA A 33 11.36 0.13 -15.75
N VAL A 34 10.33 0.31 -14.92
CA VAL A 34 8.99 -0.27 -15.15
C VAL A 34 8.33 0.33 -16.40
N MET A 35 8.46 1.62 -16.65
CA MET A 35 7.92 2.25 -17.86
C MET A 35 8.59 1.74 -19.13
N LEU A 36 9.93 1.63 -19.13
CA LEU A 36 10.68 1.08 -20.24
C LEU A 36 10.30 -0.38 -20.48
N TYR A 37 10.33 -1.20 -19.44
CA TYR A 37 9.97 -2.62 -19.52
C TYR A 37 8.53 -2.81 -20.02
N GLY A 38 7.57 -2.07 -19.45
CA GLY A 38 6.18 -2.09 -19.87
C GLY A 38 5.98 -1.72 -21.34
N SER A 39 6.75 -0.75 -21.84
CA SER A 39 6.74 -0.35 -23.25
C SER A 39 7.18 -1.46 -24.21
N PHE A 40 8.08 -2.36 -23.80
CA PHE A 40 8.55 -3.47 -24.63
C PHE A 40 7.66 -4.71 -24.53
N VAL A 41 7.03 -4.93 -23.37
CA VAL A 41 6.25 -6.14 -23.10
C VAL A 41 4.81 -6.05 -23.60
N SER A 42 4.20 -4.86 -23.56
CA SER A 42 2.80 -4.68 -23.96
C SER A 42 2.62 -3.52 -24.92
N PRO A 43 2.18 -3.76 -26.17
CA PRO A 43 1.79 -2.70 -27.10
C PRO A 43 0.67 -1.82 -26.54
N ALA A 44 -0.11 -2.34 -25.59
CA ALA A 44 -1.22 -1.63 -24.95
C ALA A 44 -0.76 -0.70 -23.80
N PHE A 45 0.51 -0.75 -23.38
CA PHE A 45 0.99 -0.07 -22.17
C PHE A 45 0.73 1.44 -22.19
N PHE A 46 0.99 2.10 -23.33
CA PHE A 46 0.76 3.53 -23.53
C PHE A 46 -0.59 3.88 -24.17
N THR A 47 -1.51 2.92 -24.28
CA THR A 47 -2.85 3.24 -24.78
C THR A 47 -3.59 4.13 -23.79
N SER A 48 -4.40 5.06 -24.31
CA SER A 48 -5.19 5.99 -23.49
C SER A 48 -6.07 5.23 -22.50
N GLY A 49 -6.66 4.10 -22.91
CA GLY A 49 -7.48 3.25 -22.05
C GLY A 49 -6.69 2.63 -20.89
N ASN A 50 -5.50 2.07 -21.15
CA ASN A 50 -4.66 1.50 -20.09
C ASN A 50 -4.17 2.60 -19.12
N LEU A 51 -3.76 3.76 -19.65
CA LEU A 51 -3.30 4.88 -18.83
C LEU A 51 -4.44 5.42 -17.94
N LEU A 52 -5.64 5.57 -18.48
CA LEU A 52 -6.82 5.99 -17.70
C LEU A 52 -7.20 4.96 -16.63
N ASN A 53 -7.11 3.67 -16.94
CA ASN A 53 -7.38 2.60 -15.97
C ASN A 53 -6.36 2.62 -14.81
N VAL A 54 -5.08 2.81 -15.11
CA VAL A 54 -4.03 2.94 -14.09
C VAL A 54 -4.23 4.21 -13.25
N LEU A 55 -4.47 5.36 -13.90
CA LEU A 55 -4.70 6.62 -13.20
C LEU A 55 -5.94 6.57 -12.30
N THR A 56 -7.03 5.94 -12.75
CA THR A 56 -8.25 5.77 -11.96
C THR A 56 -7.98 4.88 -10.74
N SER A 57 -7.27 3.76 -10.93
CA SER A 57 -6.91 2.85 -9.84
C SER A 57 -6.03 3.54 -8.80
N MET A 58 -5.03 4.31 -9.25
CA MET A 58 -4.14 5.08 -8.36
C MET A 58 -4.86 6.24 -7.67
N SER A 59 -5.84 6.86 -8.31
CA SER A 59 -6.66 7.92 -7.70
C SER A 59 -7.49 7.38 -6.53
N ILE A 60 -8.13 6.21 -6.71
CA ILE A 60 -8.90 5.55 -5.65
C ILE A 60 -7.99 5.24 -4.46
N VAL A 61 -6.85 4.60 -4.71
CA VAL A 61 -5.86 4.29 -3.65
C VAL A 61 -5.34 5.58 -2.99
N GLY A 62 -5.06 6.62 -3.76
CA GLY A 62 -4.59 7.91 -3.25
C GLY A 62 -5.58 8.56 -2.28
N ILE A 63 -6.87 8.58 -2.61
CA ILE A 63 -7.92 9.12 -1.74
C ILE A 63 -7.97 8.35 -0.40
N VAL A 64 -7.88 7.01 -0.47
CA VAL A 64 -7.86 6.14 0.73
C VAL A 64 -6.65 6.46 1.61
N VAL A 65 -5.46 6.59 1.01
CA VAL A 65 -4.21 6.88 1.74
C VAL A 65 -4.25 8.26 2.40
N VAL A 66 -4.87 9.27 1.76
CA VAL A 66 -5.06 10.58 2.39
C VAL A 66 -5.95 10.46 3.64
N GLY A 67 -7.03 9.69 3.57
CA GLY A 67 -7.87 9.38 4.73
C GLY A 67 -7.10 8.67 5.85
N MET A 68 -6.26 7.69 5.50
CA MET A 68 -5.38 7.00 6.46
C MET A 68 -4.36 7.91 7.11
N THR A 69 -3.87 8.92 6.39
CA THR A 69 -2.91 9.87 6.94
C THR A 69 -3.54 10.66 8.10
N PHE A 70 -4.82 11.02 8.01
CA PHE A 70 -5.55 11.62 9.13
C PHE A 70 -5.70 10.66 10.31
N VAL A 71 -6.04 9.39 10.07
CA VAL A 71 -6.14 8.36 11.12
C VAL A 71 -4.80 8.16 11.84
N LEU A 72 -3.71 8.09 11.07
CA LEU A 72 -2.34 8.01 11.58
C LEU A 72 -1.98 9.19 12.48
N VAL A 73 -2.30 10.41 12.06
CA VAL A 73 -1.93 11.63 12.79
C VAL A 73 -2.79 11.82 14.05
N VAL A 74 -4.09 11.48 14.00
CA VAL A 74 -5.03 11.71 15.12
C VAL A 74 -5.00 10.58 16.15
N GLY A 75 -4.94 9.32 15.70
CA GLY A 75 -5.01 8.15 16.57
C GLY A 75 -3.66 7.51 16.91
N GLY A 76 -2.59 7.83 16.18
CA GLY A 76 -1.26 7.20 16.34
C GLY A 76 -1.20 5.71 15.97
N LEU A 77 -2.33 5.12 15.57
CA LEU A 77 -2.45 3.72 15.16
C LEU A 77 -2.43 3.64 13.63
N ALA A 78 -1.44 2.93 13.10
CA ALA A 78 -1.31 2.67 11.67
C ALA A 78 -2.18 1.49 11.26
N ASP A 79 -3.31 1.74 10.60
CA ASP A 79 -4.17 0.66 10.12
C ASP A 79 -3.87 0.22 8.68
N LEU A 80 -3.13 -0.89 8.54
CA LEU A 80 -2.85 -1.55 7.27
C LEU A 80 -3.95 -2.54 6.83
N SER A 81 -5.06 -2.64 7.58
CA SER A 81 -6.15 -3.56 7.26
C SER A 81 -6.99 -3.11 6.06
N VAL A 82 -7.17 -1.80 5.87
CA VAL A 82 -7.97 -1.25 4.78
C VAL A 82 -7.33 -1.48 3.40
N PRO A 83 -6.02 -1.23 3.15
CA PRO A 83 -5.39 -1.59 1.87
C PRO A 83 -5.42 -3.11 1.63
N ALA A 84 -5.28 -3.92 2.68
CA ALA A 84 -5.35 -5.38 2.59
C ALA A 84 -6.75 -5.86 2.18
N THR A 85 -7.81 -5.29 2.74
CA THR A 85 -9.20 -5.63 2.37
C THR A 85 -9.54 -5.23 0.94
N ILE A 86 -9.05 -4.08 0.47
CA ILE A 86 -9.17 -3.64 -0.93
C ILE A 86 -8.46 -4.64 -1.85
N ALA A 87 -7.24 -5.06 -1.51
CA ALA A 87 -6.48 -6.02 -2.28
C ALA A 87 -7.17 -7.40 -2.33
N CYS A 88 -7.65 -7.90 -1.20
CA CYS A 88 -8.41 -9.16 -1.14
C CYS A 88 -9.67 -9.11 -2.01
N GLY A 89 -10.46 -8.03 -1.92
CA GLY A 89 -11.64 -7.85 -2.76
C GLY A 89 -11.29 -7.81 -4.25
N ALA A 90 -10.23 -7.10 -4.63
CA ALA A 90 -9.77 -7.03 -6.01
C ALA A 90 -9.33 -8.41 -6.54
N ILE A 91 -8.52 -9.15 -5.77
CA ILE A 91 -8.05 -10.49 -6.16
C ILE A 91 -9.21 -11.47 -6.29
N LEU A 92 -10.15 -11.46 -5.33
CA LEU A 92 -11.34 -12.31 -5.39
C LEU A 92 -12.21 -11.95 -6.60
N SER A 93 -12.46 -10.67 -6.85
CA SER A 93 -13.29 -10.25 -7.98
C SER A 93 -12.65 -10.65 -9.32
N LEU A 94 -11.35 -10.40 -9.50
CA LEU A 94 -10.61 -10.75 -10.71
C LEU A 94 -10.44 -12.26 -10.89
N GLY A 95 -10.27 -13.01 -9.80
CA GLY A 95 -10.12 -14.46 -9.83
C GLY A 95 -11.44 -15.19 -10.12
N LEU A 96 -12.57 -14.67 -9.64
CA LEU A 96 -13.89 -15.29 -9.84
C LEU A 96 -14.60 -14.83 -11.12
N GLN A 97 -14.27 -13.65 -11.68
CA GLN A 97 -14.90 -13.16 -12.92
C GLN A 97 -14.90 -14.18 -14.08
N PRO A 98 -13.85 -15.00 -14.31
CA PRO A 98 -13.82 -15.92 -15.45
C PRO A 98 -14.66 -17.18 -15.23
N VAL A 99 -15.00 -17.49 -13.97
CA VAL A 99 -15.67 -18.74 -13.58
C VAL A 99 -17.18 -18.55 -13.44
N ILE A 100 -17.59 -17.48 -12.77
CA ILE A 100 -19.00 -17.25 -12.41
C ILE A 100 -19.58 -15.98 -13.04
N GLY A 101 -18.81 -15.29 -13.87
CA GLY A 101 -19.18 -14.04 -14.52
C GLY A 101 -18.96 -12.80 -13.63
N PRO A 102 -18.98 -11.60 -14.24
CA PRO A 102 -18.56 -10.36 -13.58
C PRO A 102 -19.50 -9.91 -12.45
N LEU A 103 -20.83 -10.01 -12.63
CA LEU A 103 -21.79 -9.60 -11.61
C LEU A 103 -21.72 -10.46 -10.34
N PRO A 104 -21.77 -11.82 -10.44
CA PRO A 104 -21.71 -12.68 -9.26
C PRO A 104 -20.35 -12.62 -8.55
N ALA A 105 -19.25 -12.49 -9.31
CA ALA A 105 -17.91 -12.32 -8.75
C ALA A 105 -17.77 -11.02 -7.95
N PHE A 106 -18.34 -9.92 -8.45
CA PHE A 106 -18.35 -8.64 -7.74
C PHE A 106 -19.11 -8.73 -6.41
N VAL A 107 -20.31 -9.29 -6.41
CA VAL A 107 -21.14 -9.40 -5.19
C VAL A 107 -20.45 -10.26 -4.13
N LEU A 108 -19.88 -11.39 -4.51
CA LEU A 108 -19.15 -12.26 -3.59
C LEU A 108 -17.86 -11.60 -3.07
N ALA A 109 -17.11 -10.94 -3.94
CA ALA A 109 -15.88 -10.26 -3.56
C ALA A 109 -16.16 -9.12 -2.57
N VAL A 110 -17.19 -8.30 -2.82
CA VAL A 110 -17.60 -7.23 -1.91
C VAL A 110 -18.12 -7.80 -0.58
N GLY A 111 -18.92 -8.87 -0.61
CA GLY A 111 -19.43 -9.51 0.60
C GLY A 111 -18.32 -10.07 1.50
N LEU A 112 -17.37 -10.80 0.92
CA LEU A 112 -16.24 -11.38 1.66
C LEU A 112 -15.24 -10.31 2.12
N ALA A 113 -14.86 -9.37 1.25
CA ALA A 113 -13.95 -8.30 1.62
C ALA A 113 -14.57 -7.38 2.68
N GLY A 114 -15.88 -7.12 2.60
CA GLY A 114 -16.62 -6.36 3.60
C GLY A 114 -16.66 -7.07 4.96
N LEU A 115 -16.87 -8.39 4.98
CA LEU A 115 -16.84 -9.17 6.22
C LEU A 115 -15.45 -9.13 6.88
N ILE A 116 -14.39 -9.34 6.09
CA ILE A 116 -13.00 -9.27 6.56
C ILE A 116 -12.67 -7.85 7.06
N GLY A 117 -13.11 -6.83 6.34
CA GLY A 117 -12.92 -5.42 6.73
C GLY A 117 -13.66 -5.05 8.01
N LEU A 118 -14.87 -5.56 8.21
CA LEU A 118 -15.64 -5.35 9.43
C LEU A 118 -14.97 -6.02 10.63
N LEU A 119 -14.52 -7.27 10.48
CA LEU A 119 -13.78 -7.97 11.51
C LEU A 119 -12.50 -7.21 11.88
N ASN A 120 -11.71 -6.82 10.89
CA ASN A 120 -10.48 -6.06 11.11
C ASN A 120 -10.76 -4.70 11.76
N GLY A 121 -11.79 -3.98 11.31
CA GLY A 121 -12.18 -2.68 11.88
C GLY A 121 -12.64 -2.78 13.34
N VAL A 122 -13.37 -3.84 13.69
CA VAL A 122 -13.77 -4.11 15.09
C VAL A 122 -12.55 -4.48 15.94
N LEU A 123 -11.66 -5.35 15.46
CA LEU A 123 -10.46 -5.73 16.20
C LEU A 123 -9.52 -4.54 16.43
N VAL A 124 -9.29 -3.71 15.42
CA VAL A 124 -8.42 -2.53 15.55
C VAL A 124 -9.10 -1.44 16.39
N GLY A 125 -10.38 -1.16 16.13
CA GLY A 125 -11.12 -0.08 16.77
C GLY A 125 -11.49 -0.33 18.24
N TYR A 126 -11.80 -1.58 18.62
CA TYR A 126 -12.18 -1.91 20.00
C TYR A 126 -11.07 -2.59 20.80
N VAL A 127 -10.19 -3.38 20.16
CA VAL A 127 -9.17 -4.17 20.87
C VAL A 127 -7.79 -3.47 20.83
N GLY A 128 -7.59 -2.48 19.96
CA GLY A 128 -6.34 -1.72 19.90
C GLY A 128 -5.12 -2.53 19.47
N ILE A 129 -5.33 -3.69 18.83
CA ILE A 129 -4.25 -4.53 18.32
C ILE A 129 -3.63 -3.84 17.11
N ASN A 130 -2.31 -3.64 17.13
CA ASN A 130 -1.57 -3.12 16.00
C ASN A 130 -1.79 -4.05 14.79
N PRO A 131 -2.36 -3.56 13.67
CA PRO A 131 -2.71 -4.42 12.55
C PRO A 131 -1.50 -5.02 11.85
N ILE A 132 -0.27 -4.55 12.10
CA ILE A 132 0.95 -5.28 11.71
C ILE A 132 0.97 -6.69 12.34
N ILE A 133 0.54 -6.84 13.60
CA ILE A 133 0.46 -8.13 14.31
C ILE A 133 -0.69 -8.97 13.76
N ALA A 134 -1.84 -8.35 13.46
CA ALA A 134 -3.00 -9.04 12.88
C ALA A 134 -2.73 -9.56 11.46
N THR A 135 -2.06 -8.77 10.62
CA THR A 135 -1.74 -9.14 9.23
C THR A 135 -0.64 -10.21 9.17
N LEU A 136 0.38 -10.13 10.04
CA LEU A 136 1.39 -11.19 10.18
C LEU A 136 0.79 -12.50 10.70
N GLY A 137 -0.15 -12.45 11.66
CA GLY A 137 -0.82 -13.64 12.20
C GLY A 137 -1.71 -14.37 11.17
N ILE A 138 -2.43 -13.61 10.33
CA ILE A 138 -3.23 -14.18 9.22
C ILE A 138 -2.33 -14.72 8.11
N GLY A 139 -1.23 -14.05 7.79
CA GLY A 139 -0.27 -14.51 6.78
C GLY A 139 0.50 -15.79 7.18
N THR A 140 0.59 -16.11 8.47
CA THR A 140 1.18 -17.37 8.97
C THR A 140 0.21 -18.55 9.02
N ILE A 141 -1.10 -18.32 8.83
CA ILE A 141 -2.06 -19.40 8.58
C ILE A 141 -2.04 -19.66 7.07
N GLY A 142 -0.98 -20.33 6.64
CA GLY A 142 -0.72 -20.80 5.28
C GLY A 142 0.15 -22.03 5.32
#